data_AF-A0AAU1AMM0-F1
#
_entry.id   AF-A0AAU1AMM0-F1
#
_cell.length_a   1.000
_cell.length_b   1.000
_cell.length_c   1.000
_cell.angle_alpha   90.00
_cell.angle_beta   90.00
_cell.angle_gamma   90.00
#
_symmetry.space_group_name_H-M   'P 1'
#
loop_
_entity.id
_entity.type
_entity.pdbx_description
1 polymer ?
#
loop_
_entity_poly.entity_id
_entity_poly.type
_entity_poly.pdbx_seq_one_letter_code
_entity_poly.pdbx_strand_id
1 'polypeptide(L)'
;MRDEDLVGLWDSGPYDYGAMETSSVCLRGDGTGWTAWANAVGGASLSNLTWSCPEEGAVEMRYTWTVSGSGSPGTPPVLVEIEEDGPDHTVVRTRYAVRIDTPPLGDGPVTSLHVDESVEFARRFALLTRDVDPAGPQTT
;
A
#
# COMPACT_ATOMS: atom_id res chain seq x y z
N MET A 1 16.36 -5.87 9.55
CA MET A 1 16.95 -4.71 8.84
C MET A 1 15.83 -4.01 8.09
N ARG A 2 15.98 -2.76 7.67
CA ARG A 2 15.00 -2.03 6.86
C ARG A 2 15.74 -1.36 5.71
N ASP A 3 15.09 -1.29 4.56
CA ASP A 3 15.59 -0.55 3.41
C ASP A 3 14.91 0.82 3.36
N GLU A 4 15.70 1.89 3.36
CA GLU A 4 15.19 3.26 3.33
C GLU A 4 14.51 3.60 1.99
N ASP A 5 14.85 2.89 0.90
CA ASP A 5 14.22 3.07 -0.42
C ASP A 5 12.77 2.61 -0.44
N LEU A 6 12.33 1.82 0.54
CA LEU A 6 10.93 1.42 0.72
C LEU A 6 10.10 2.47 1.47
N VAL A 7 10.73 3.39 2.20
CA VAL A 7 10.02 4.37 3.03
C VAL A 7 9.30 5.38 2.15
N GLY A 8 7.99 5.52 2.35
CA GLY A 8 7.14 6.43 1.59
C GLY A 8 5.71 5.95 1.45
N LEU A 9 4.91 6.80 0.81
CA LEU A 9 3.56 6.50 0.39
C LEU A 9 3.58 6.13 -1.10
N TRP A 10 3.04 4.96 -1.41
CA TRP A 10 3.02 4.39 -2.74
C TRP A 10 1.58 4.10 -3.15
N ASP A 11 1.28 4.31 -4.43
CA ASP A 11 -0.08 4.21 -4.98
C ASP A 11 -0.10 3.43 -6.28
N SER A 12 -1.02 2.47 -6.42
CA SER A 12 -1.15 1.66 -7.63
C SER A 12 -1.87 2.38 -8.77
N GLY A 13 -2.59 3.47 -8.49
CA GLY A 13 -3.46 4.17 -9.43
C GLY A 13 -2.84 4.43 -10.81
N PRO A 14 -1.58 4.91 -10.92
CA PRO A 14 -0.93 5.10 -12.22
C PRO A 14 -0.76 3.82 -13.07
N TYR A 15 -0.84 2.64 -12.46
CA TYR A 15 -0.74 1.33 -13.10
C TYR A 15 -2.10 0.65 -13.35
N ASP A 16 -3.17 1.16 -12.78
CA ASP A 16 -4.50 0.52 -12.72
C ASP A 16 -5.35 0.76 -13.98
N TYR A 17 -4.73 0.67 -15.17
CA TYR A 17 -5.44 0.82 -16.45
C TYR A 17 -6.47 -0.29 -16.65
N GLY A 18 -7.75 0.06 -16.56
CA GLY A 18 -8.87 -0.87 -16.69
C GLY A 18 -9.14 -1.72 -15.45
N ALA A 19 -8.47 -1.45 -14.32
CA ALA A 19 -8.79 -2.09 -13.05
C ALA A 19 -10.02 -1.45 -12.41
N MET A 20 -10.73 -2.24 -11.59
CA MET A 20 -11.88 -1.77 -10.81
C MET A 20 -11.51 -1.44 -9.37
N GLU A 21 -10.24 -1.47 -9.04
CA GLU A 21 -9.71 -1.30 -7.69
C GLU A 21 -8.41 -0.50 -7.72
N THR A 22 -8.11 0.15 -6.60
CA THR A 22 -6.86 0.90 -6.38
C THR A 22 -6.38 0.63 -4.97
N SER A 23 -5.06 0.65 -4.82
CA SER A 23 -4.38 0.24 -3.61
C SER A 23 -3.26 1.20 -3.27
N SER A 24 -3.10 1.46 -1.98
CA SER A 24 -2.00 2.28 -1.47
C SER A 24 -1.28 1.54 -0.36
N VAL A 25 0.04 1.75 -0.28
CA VAL A 25 0.88 1.24 0.80
C VAL A 25 1.74 2.36 1.33
N CYS A 26 1.77 2.52 2.65
CA CYS A 26 2.64 3.46 3.35
C CYS A 26 3.57 2.69 4.27
N LEU A 27 4.87 2.84 4.05
CA LEU A 27 5.92 2.22 4.86
C LEU A 27 6.73 3.32 5.54
N ARG A 28 6.79 3.30 6.87
CA ARG A 28 7.53 4.29 7.67
C ARG A 28 8.88 3.76 8.12
N GLY A 29 9.85 4.65 8.34
CA GLY A 29 11.21 4.28 8.76
C GLY A 29 11.29 3.58 10.14
N ASP A 30 10.29 3.78 11.00
CA ASP A 30 10.18 3.09 12.29
C ASP A 30 9.72 1.62 12.17
N GLY A 31 9.39 1.16 10.96
CA GLY A 31 8.91 -0.17 10.65
C GLY A 31 7.43 -0.39 10.84
N THR A 32 6.66 0.67 11.10
CA THR A 32 5.20 0.63 11.01
C THR A 32 4.76 1.03 9.61
N GLY A 33 3.50 0.77 9.30
CA GLY A 33 2.91 1.14 8.03
C GLY A 33 1.43 0.84 8.00
N TRP A 34 0.83 1.11 6.84
CA TRP A 34 -0.54 0.74 6.56
C TRP A 34 -0.70 0.44 5.08
N THR A 35 -1.73 -0.34 4.76
CA THR A 35 -2.23 -0.53 3.41
C THR A 35 -3.70 -0.10 3.34
N ALA A 36 -4.12 0.36 2.18
CA ALA A 36 -5.50 0.68 1.90
C ALA A 36 -5.87 0.12 0.53
N TRP A 37 -7.12 -0.33 0.41
CA TRP A 37 -7.70 -0.83 -0.83
C TRP A 37 -9.12 -0.33 -0.95
N ALA A 38 -9.54 0.01 -2.16
CA ALA A 38 -10.96 0.18 -2.46
C ALA A 38 -11.26 -0.16 -3.91
N ASN A 39 -12.51 -0.54 -4.16
CA ASN A 39 -13.02 -0.86 -5.48
C ASN A 39 -14.22 -0.01 -5.90
N ALA A 40 -14.52 -0.02 -7.19
CA ALA A 40 -15.57 0.77 -7.81
C ALA A 40 -17.00 0.31 -7.44
N VAL A 41 -17.16 -0.88 -6.85
CA VAL A 41 -18.46 -1.38 -6.37
C VAL A 41 -18.72 -1.06 -4.90
N GLY A 42 -17.81 -0.29 -4.27
CA GLY A 42 -17.99 0.28 -2.94
C GLY A 42 -17.30 -0.50 -1.82
N GLY A 43 -16.56 -1.58 -2.09
CA GLY A 43 -15.79 -2.28 -1.07
C GLY A 43 -14.48 -1.56 -0.76
N ALA A 44 -14.09 -1.51 0.51
CA ALA A 44 -12.83 -0.93 0.95
C ALA A 44 -12.27 -1.60 2.22
N SER A 45 -10.95 -1.51 2.39
CA SER A 45 -10.25 -1.92 3.61
C SER A 45 -9.08 -0.98 3.92
N LEU A 46 -8.76 -0.88 5.20
CA LEU A 46 -7.57 -0.24 5.73
C LEU A 46 -6.93 -1.19 6.73
N SER A 47 -5.64 -1.45 6.57
CA SER A 47 -4.91 -2.35 7.45
C SER A 47 -3.67 -1.69 8.03
N ASN A 48 -3.45 -1.88 9.32
CA ASN A 48 -2.19 -1.53 9.97
C ASN A 48 -1.23 -2.72 9.89
N LEU A 49 0.06 -2.42 9.69
CA LEU A 49 1.09 -3.43 9.60
C LEU A 49 2.40 -2.99 10.25
N THR A 50 3.26 -3.98 10.49
CA THR A 50 4.69 -3.78 10.69
C THR A 50 5.46 -4.39 9.52
N TRP A 51 6.62 -3.84 9.20
CA TRP A 51 7.42 -4.32 8.09
C TRP A 51 8.92 -4.39 8.42
N SER A 52 9.60 -5.26 7.69
CA SER A 52 11.06 -5.42 7.75
C SER A 52 11.60 -6.03 6.46
N CYS A 53 12.91 -5.96 6.27
CA CYS A 53 13.64 -6.70 5.25
C CYS A 53 14.39 -7.85 5.93
N PRO A 54 13.87 -9.10 5.88
CA PRO A 54 14.52 -10.25 6.50
C PRO A 54 15.77 -10.70 5.74
N GLU A 55 15.84 -10.41 4.44
CA GLU A 55 16.97 -10.67 3.54
C GLU A 55 17.04 -9.56 2.48
N GLU A 56 18.16 -9.49 1.76
CA GLU A 56 18.35 -8.49 0.70
C GLU A 56 17.30 -8.66 -0.41
N GLY A 57 16.67 -7.55 -0.82
CA GLY A 57 15.65 -7.55 -1.87
C GLY A 57 14.32 -8.22 -1.49
N ALA A 58 14.10 -8.54 -0.21
CA ALA A 58 12.81 -9.04 0.27
C ALA A 58 12.21 -8.13 1.34
N VAL A 59 10.89 -7.98 1.30
CA VAL A 59 10.11 -7.28 2.31
C VAL A 59 9.10 -8.26 2.91
N GLU A 60 8.97 -8.20 4.23
CA GLU A 60 7.97 -8.94 4.98
C GLU A 60 7.06 -7.94 5.69
N MET A 61 5.77 -8.00 5.36
CA MET A 61 4.70 -7.19 5.93
C MET A 61 3.83 -8.07 6.82
N ARG A 62 3.73 -7.72 8.10
CA ARG A 62 2.89 -8.37 9.10
C ARG A 62 1.72 -7.47 9.41
N TYR A 63 0.55 -7.87 8.95
CA TYR A 63 -0.69 -7.23 9.28
C TYR A 63 -0.99 -7.45 10.76
N THR A 64 -1.45 -6.40 11.43
CA THR A 64 -1.77 -6.45 12.88
C THR A 64 -3.24 -6.18 13.14
N TRP A 65 -3.88 -5.43 12.25
CA TRP A 65 -5.26 -5.00 12.37
C TRP A 65 -5.80 -4.65 10.99
N THR A 66 -7.03 -5.04 10.71
CA THR A 66 -7.74 -4.71 9.47
C THR A 66 -9.13 -4.25 9.82
N VAL A 67 -9.53 -3.14 9.19
CA VAL A 67 -10.91 -2.66 9.17
C VAL A 67 -11.39 -2.70 7.72
N SER A 68 -12.60 -3.20 7.51
CA SER A 68 -13.21 -3.32 6.18
C SER A 68 -14.67 -2.94 6.21
N GLY A 69 -15.16 -2.55 5.04
CA GLY A 69 -16.55 -2.21 4.84
C GLY A 69 -16.72 -1.46 3.54
N SER A 70 -17.53 -0.41 3.59
CA SER A 70 -17.88 0.37 2.41
C SER A 70 -17.02 1.62 2.30
N GLY A 71 -16.58 1.94 1.09
CA GLY A 71 -15.67 3.05 0.84
C GLY A 71 -15.67 3.50 -0.60
N SER A 72 -14.68 4.32 -0.95
CA SER A 72 -14.52 4.82 -2.31
C SER A 72 -13.06 4.80 -2.74
N PRO A 73 -12.78 4.45 -4.01
CA PRO A 73 -11.45 4.58 -4.56
C PRO A 73 -11.02 6.05 -4.55
N GLY A 74 -9.73 6.27 -4.34
CA GLY A 74 -9.11 7.58 -4.19
C GLY A 74 -7.62 7.41 -3.93
N THR A 75 -6.92 8.53 -3.70
CA THR A 75 -5.47 8.53 -3.47
C THR A 75 -5.16 9.27 -2.16
N PRO A 76 -5.07 8.56 -1.01
CA PRO A 76 -5.35 7.14 -0.82
C PRO A 76 -6.87 6.82 -0.79
N PRO A 77 -7.25 5.53 -0.90
CA PRO A 77 -8.62 5.06 -0.68
C PRO A 77 -9.20 5.52 0.66
N VAL A 78 -10.52 5.72 0.69
CA VAL A 78 -11.24 6.14 1.90
C VAL A 78 -12.26 5.08 2.30
N LEU A 79 -12.21 4.68 3.57
CA LEU A 79 -13.26 3.90 4.22
C LEU A 79 -14.32 4.84 4.77
N VAL A 80 -15.58 4.60 4.44
CA VAL A 80 -16.73 5.45 4.81
C VAL A 80 -17.58 4.78 5.89
N GLU A 81 -17.82 3.48 5.77
CA GLU A 81 -18.58 2.69 6.74
C GLU A 81 -17.78 1.45 7.13
N ILE A 82 -17.76 1.17 8.44
CA ILE A 82 -17.08 0.01 9.00
C ILE A 82 -18.10 -1.12 9.18
N GLU A 83 -17.82 -2.26 8.56
CA GLU A 83 -18.63 -3.47 8.66
C GLU A 83 -17.92 -4.53 9.50
N GLU A 84 -16.61 -4.66 9.32
CA GLU A 84 -15.75 -5.57 10.08
C GLU A 84 -14.50 -4.85 10.58
N ASP A 85 -14.07 -5.20 11.78
CA ASP A 85 -12.96 -4.56 12.48
C ASP A 85 -12.32 -5.58 13.41
N GLY A 86 -11.01 -5.83 13.27
CA GLY A 86 -10.38 -6.84 14.10
C GLY A 86 -8.89 -7.06 13.87
N PRO A 87 -8.28 -7.89 14.73
CA PRO A 87 -6.88 -8.26 14.59
C PRO A 87 -6.66 -9.04 13.29
N ASP A 88 -5.56 -8.73 12.64
CA ASP A 88 -5.08 -9.45 11.47
C ASP A 88 -3.74 -10.10 11.81
N HIS A 89 -3.49 -11.29 11.26
CA HIS A 89 -2.26 -12.06 11.45
C HIS A 89 -1.63 -12.49 10.13
N THR A 90 -2.11 -11.93 9.03
CA THR A 90 -1.60 -12.17 7.69
C THR A 90 -0.15 -11.71 7.58
N VAL A 91 0.67 -12.55 6.94
CA VAL A 91 2.07 -12.23 6.65
C VAL A 91 2.28 -12.33 5.16
N VAL A 92 2.65 -11.21 4.53
CA VAL A 92 3.04 -11.16 3.13
C VAL A 92 4.55 -11.02 3.08
N ARG A 93 5.24 -12.01 2.50
CA ARG A 93 6.67 -11.94 2.22
C ARG A 93 6.87 -11.99 0.72
N THR A 94 7.58 -11.00 0.19
CA THR A 94 7.77 -10.88 -1.26
C THR A 94 9.10 -10.24 -1.59
N ARG A 95 9.60 -10.52 -2.79
CA ARG A 95 10.73 -9.75 -3.34
C ARG A 95 10.23 -8.40 -3.80
N TYR A 96 11.10 -7.42 -3.74
CA TYR A 96 10.81 -6.10 -4.25
C TYR A 96 11.95 -5.51 -5.08
N ALA A 97 11.60 -4.54 -5.91
CA ALA A 97 12.54 -3.67 -6.57
C ALA A 97 12.00 -2.24 -6.61
N VAL A 98 12.81 -1.28 -6.18
CA VAL A 98 12.54 0.15 -6.36
C VAL A 98 13.30 0.63 -7.59
N ARG A 99 12.58 1.18 -8.56
CA ARG A 99 13.18 1.58 -9.86
C ARG A 99 12.41 2.70 -10.52
N ILE A 100 13.02 3.35 -11.51
CA ILE A 100 12.30 4.25 -12.40
C ILE A 100 11.50 3.42 -13.41
N ASP A 101 10.22 3.72 -13.56
CA ASP A 101 9.31 3.07 -14.51
C ASP A 101 8.33 4.10 -15.11
N THR A 102 7.68 3.79 -16.24
CA THR A 102 6.69 4.67 -16.87
C THR A 102 5.30 4.02 -16.80
N PRO A 103 4.42 4.48 -15.89
CA PRO A 103 3.08 3.91 -15.75
C PRO A 103 2.22 4.17 -17.00
N PRO A 104 1.28 3.27 -17.33
CA PRO A 104 0.39 3.42 -18.48
C PRO A 104 -0.50 4.66 -18.40
N LEU A 105 -0.87 5.09 -17.19
CA LEU A 105 -1.70 6.29 -16.96
C LEU A 105 -0.87 7.53 -16.55
N GLY A 106 0.46 7.43 -16.49
CA GLY A 106 1.33 8.51 -16.03
C GLY A 106 1.77 9.47 -17.16
N ASP A 107 2.02 10.72 -16.80
CA ASP A 107 2.56 11.74 -17.72
C ASP A 107 4.07 11.59 -18.01
N GLY A 108 4.76 10.66 -17.33
CA GLY A 108 6.19 10.46 -17.45
C GLY A 108 6.75 9.40 -16.48
N PRO A 109 8.08 9.23 -16.45
CA PRO A 109 8.73 8.28 -15.58
C PRO A 109 8.59 8.67 -14.10
N VAL A 110 8.35 7.68 -13.25
CA VAL A 110 8.20 7.83 -11.79
C VAL A 110 9.09 6.82 -11.06
N THR A 111 9.44 7.12 -9.80
CA THR A 111 9.95 6.10 -8.89
C THR A 111 8.83 5.12 -8.56
N SER A 112 9.10 3.84 -8.70
CA SER A 112 8.12 2.77 -8.61
C SER A 112 8.60 1.64 -7.71
N LEU A 113 7.67 1.07 -6.95
CA LEU A 113 7.85 -0.14 -6.17
C LEU A 113 7.21 -1.29 -6.93
N HIS A 114 8.00 -2.31 -7.24
CA HIS A 114 7.56 -3.57 -7.82
C HIS A 114 7.65 -4.65 -6.76
N VAL A 115 6.62 -5.47 -6.65
CA VAL A 115 6.59 -6.66 -5.78
C VAL A 115 6.20 -7.91 -6.57
N ASP A 116 6.77 -9.06 -6.22
CA ASP A 116 6.47 -10.33 -6.89
C ASP A 116 5.07 -10.84 -6.52
N GLU A 117 4.71 -10.74 -5.25
CA GLU A 117 3.41 -11.10 -4.68
C GLU A 117 2.56 -9.86 -4.50
N SER A 118 1.24 -9.98 -4.69
CA SER A 118 0.34 -8.84 -4.56
C SER A 118 0.26 -8.35 -3.12
N VAL A 119 0.34 -7.03 -2.94
CA VAL A 119 -0.02 -6.32 -1.72
C VAL A 119 -1.31 -5.57 -2.04
N GLU A 120 -2.39 -5.87 -1.32
CA GLU A 120 -3.72 -5.33 -1.64
C GLU A 120 -4.05 -5.43 -3.14
N PHE A 121 -4.01 -6.62 -3.74
CA PHE A 121 -4.30 -6.85 -5.17
C PHE A 121 -3.35 -6.18 -6.19
N ALA A 122 -2.43 -5.30 -5.76
CA ALA A 122 -1.51 -4.59 -6.63
C ALA A 122 -0.07 -5.14 -6.53
N ARG A 123 0.67 -5.04 -7.64
CA ARG A 123 2.09 -5.46 -7.75
C ARG A 123 3.03 -4.32 -8.13
N ARG A 124 2.49 -3.15 -8.45
CA ARG A 124 3.23 -1.99 -8.92
C ARG A 124 2.60 -0.76 -8.29
N PHE A 125 3.45 0.07 -7.71
CA PHE A 125 3.03 1.29 -7.06
C PHE A 125 3.96 2.42 -7.47
N ALA A 126 3.41 3.58 -7.78
CA ALA A 126 4.17 4.81 -7.97
C ALA A 126 4.38 5.47 -6.61
N LEU A 127 5.58 6.01 -6.39
CA LEU A 127 5.86 6.80 -5.21
C LEU A 127 5.13 8.15 -5.28
N LEU A 128 4.30 8.45 -4.29
CA LEU A 128 3.66 9.76 -4.13
C LEU A 128 4.52 10.72 -3.32
N THR A 129 5.03 10.26 -2.18
CA THR A 129 5.88 11.06 -1.30
C THR A 129 6.78 10.17 -0.44
N ARG A 130 7.97 10.66 -0.12
CA ARG A 130 8.88 10.08 0.90
C ARG A 130 8.57 10.61 2.30
N ASP A 131 7.88 11.75 2.38
CA ASP A 131 7.49 12.37 3.65
C ASP A 131 6.21 11.72 4.14
N VAL A 132 6.37 10.69 4.98
CA VAL A 132 5.28 9.96 5.61
C VAL A 132 5.32 10.21 7.11
N ASP A 133 4.38 11.01 7.60
CA ASP A 133 4.24 11.33 9.01
C ASP A 133 4.05 10.04 9.84
N PRO A 134 4.65 9.92 11.04
CA PRO A 134 4.37 8.83 11.98
C PRO A 134 2.88 8.72 12.36
N ALA A 135 2.08 9.78 12.27
CA ALA A 135 0.64 9.73 12.48
C ALA A 135 -0.06 8.97 11.33
N GLY A 136 -0.96 8.04 11.68
CA GLY A 136 -1.81 7.31 10.74
C GLY A 136 -2.68 8.20 9.84
N PRO A 137 -3.33 7.63 8.81
CA PRO A 137 -4.45 8.31 8.17
C PRO A 137 -5.47 8.64 9.25
N GLN A 138 -5.82 9.93 9.36
CA GLN A 138 -6.80 10.38 10.34
C GLN A 138 -8.19 9.95 9.87
N THR A 139 -8.80 9.03 10.59
CA THR A 139 -10.24 8.79 10.52
C THR A 139 -10.95 10.06 11.01
N THR A 140 -11.62 10.77 10.10
CA THR A 140 -12.60 11.82 10.45
C THR A 140 -13.99 11.22 10.40
#